data_AF-A0A395TA23-F1
#
_entry.id   AF-A0A395TA23-F1
#
_cell.length_a   1.000
_cell.length_b   1.000
_cell.length_c   1.000
_cell.angle_alpha   90.00
_cell.angle_beta   90.00
_cell.angle_gamma   90.00
#
_symmetry.space_group_name_H-M   'P 1'
#
loop_
_entity.id
_entity.type
_entity.pdbx_description
1 polymer ?
#
loop_
_entity_poly.entity_id
_entity_poly.type
_entity_poly.pdbx_seq_one_letter_code
_entity_poly.pdbx_strand_id
1 'polypeptide(L)'
;MASTSALPKQNPALRRTVTSNTVTDSESSAAVSPSDSPRHSASSTSLSSLSEVDIAKPKSEYGVMLDTYGNKFEVPDFTIKDIYNAIPKHCFKRSALKGYGYILRDIVLLATTFTIWYNFVTPENIPSTPARAGLWAVYTILQGLFGTGLWVIAHECGHGAFSDSRLINDITGWVLHSALLV
;
A
#
# COMPACT_ATOMS: atom_id res chain seq x y z
N MET A 1 69.24 -1.78 2.34
CA MET A 1 68.16 -1.37 3.26
C MET A 1 66.89 -2.05 2.83
N ALA A 2 66.38 -2.95 3.67
CA ALA A 2 65.12 -3.65 3.47
C ALA A 2 63.98 -2.76 3.98
N SER A 3 62.88 -2.67 3.23
CA SER A 3 61.55 -2.39 3.76
C SER A 3 60.52 -3.09 2.88
N THR A 4 59.83 -4.02 3.53
CA THR A 4 58.76 -4.88 3.03
C THR A 4 57.43 -4.12 3.03
N SER A 5 56.57 -4.34 2.04
CA SER A 5 55.15 -3.98 2.14
C SER A 5 54.31 -5.19 1.74
N ALA A 6 53.52 -5.68 2.69
CA ALA A 6 52.71 -6.87 2.58
C ALA A 6 51.41 -6.62 1.79
N LEU A 7 51.03 -7.58 0.96
CA LEU A 7 49.73 -7.64 0.27
C LEU A 7 48.62 -8.06 1.27
N PRO A 8 47.44 -7.43 1.26
CA PRO A 8 46.30 -7.92 2.03
C PRO A 8 45.66 -9.16 1.36
N LYS A 9 45.41 -10.17 2.20
CA LYS A 9 44.71 -11.43 1.93
C LYS A 9 43.28 -11.17 1.44
N GLN A 10 42.97 -11.55 0.20
CA GLN A 10 41.60 -11.49 -0.34
C GLN A 10 40.79 -12.70 0.14
N ASN A 11 39.70 -12.44 0.86
CA ASN A 11 38.70 -13.44 1.23
C ASN A 11 37.78 -13.76 0.03
N PRO A 12 37.56 -15.03 -0.31
CA PRO A 12 36.70 -15.42 -1.44
C PRO A 12 35.23 -15.53 -0.99
N ALA A 13 34.54 -14.39 -0.83
CA ALA A 13 33.13 -14.41 -0.45
C ALA A 13 32.28 -13.29 -1.07
N LEU A 14 32.58 -12.88 -2.31
CA LEU A 14 31.72 -12.00 -3.10
C LEU A 14 31.73 -12.44 -4.58
N ARG A 15 30.96 -13.49 -4.91
CA ARG A 15 30.59 -13.79 -6.30
C ARG A 15 29.41 -12.89 -6.67
N ARG A 16 29.71 -11.74 -7.30
CA ARG A 16 28.73 -10.92 -8.02
C ARG A 16 28.63 -11.48 -9.44
N THR A 17 27.50 -12.08 -9.79
CA THR A 17 27.23 -12.57 -11.14
C THR A 17 27.18 -11.38 -12.09
N VAL A 18 28.21 -11.25 -12.92
CA VAL A 18 28.25 -10.38 -14.10
C VAL A 18 28.00 -11.28 -15.29
N THR A 19 26.89 -11.10 -15.98
CA THR A 19 26.66 -11.66 -17.31
C THR A 19 26.55 -10.49 -18.28
N SER A 20 27.69 -10.17 -18.92
CA SER A 20 27.75 -9.48 -20.21
C SER A 20 27.52 -10.53 -21.29
N ASN A 21 26.59 -10.29 -22.21
CA ASN A 21 26.61 -10.89 -23.54
C ASN A 21 26.18 -9.82 -24.55
N THR A 22 27.18 -9.25 -25.21
CA THR A 22 27.07 -8.51 -26.46
C THR A 22 27.04 -9.50 -27.61
N VAL A 23 25.97 -9.52 -28.42
CA VAL A 23 26.01 -10.00 -29.81
C VAL A 23 25.19 -9.02 -30.66
N THR A 24 25.83 -8.63 -31.74
CA THR A 24 25.55 -7.60 -32.74
C THR A 24 24.41 -7.91 -33.72
N ASP A 25 23.76 -6.84 -34.14
CA ASP A 25 23.14 -6.54 -35.45
C ASP A 25 22.16 -7.52 -36.10
N SER A 26 20.90 -7.11 -36.12
CA SER A 26 20.04 -7.17 -37.31
C SER A 26 18.99 -6.06 -37.22
N GLU A 27 19.23 -4.97 -37.96
CA GLU A 27 18.20 -3.99 -38.30
C GLU A 27 17.05 -4.71 -39.03
N SER A 28 15.84 -4.65 -38.48
CA SER A 28 14.63 -5.02 -39.19
C SER A 28 13.69 -3.83 -39.17
N SER A 29 13.71 -3.08 -40.27
CA SER A 29 12.76 -2.03 -40.58
C SER A 29 11.35 -2.60 -40.66
N ALA A 30 10.55 -2.37 -39.62
CA ALA A 30 9.10 -2.41 -39.70
C ALA A 30 8.57 -1.09 -39.14
N ALA A 31 8.03 -0.27 -40.04
CA ALA A 31 7.40 1.00 -39.73
C ALA A 31 6.31 0.80 -38.66
N VAL A 32 6.49 1.40 -37.49
CA VAL A 32 5.50 1.42 -36.41
C VAL A 32 4.51 2.54 -36.70
N SER A 33 3.31 2.18 -37.15
CA SER A 33 2.16 3.09 -37.25
C SER A 33 1.70 3.51 -35.84
N PRO A 34 1.27 4.77 -35.61
CA PRO A 34 1.04 5.33 -34.27
C PRO A 34 -0.33 4.96 -33.66
N SER A 35 -0.87 3.78 -33.95
CA SER A 35 -2.23 3.39 -33.55
C SER A 35 -2.35 2.07 -32.76
N ASP A 36 -1.24 1.50 -32.28
CA ASP A 36 -1.28 0.36 -31.36
C ASP A 36 -1.15 0.83 -29.91
N SER A 37 -2.26 0.73 -29.17
CA SER A 37 -2.31 0.90 -27.72
C SER A 37 -1.43 -0.13 -27.01
N PRO A 38 -0.69 0.21 -25.93
CA PRO A 38 0.11 -0.76 -25.19
C PRO A 38 -0.76 -1.90 -24.68
N ARG A 39 -0.45 -3.14 -25.07
CA ARG A 39 -1.02 -4.33 -24.41
C ARG A 39 -0.61 -4.29 -22.94
N HIS A 40 -1.61 -4.34 -22.05
CA HIS A 40 -1.36 -4.61 -20.64
C HIS A 40 -0.70 -5.99 -20.52
N SER A 41 0.53 -6.04 -20.01
CA SER A 41 1.10 -7.27 -19.45
C SER A 41 0.20 -7.70 -18.29
N ALA A 42 -0.60 -8.73 -18.52
CA ALA A 42 -1.33 -9.41 -17.47
C ALA A 42 -0.32 -10.19 -16.62
N SER A 43 0.08 -9.65 -15.48
CA SER A 43 0.58 -10.47 -14.37
C SER A 43 -0.62 -11.24 -13.79
N SER A 44 -0.97 -12.35 -14.43
CA SER A 44 -1.84 -13.35 -13.84
C SER A 44 -1.03 -14.14 -12.82
N THR A 45 -1.18 -13.80 -11.54
CA THR A 45 -0.90 -14.75 -10.46
C THR A 45 -1.95 -15.86 -10.53
N SER A 46 -1.76 -16.78 -11.47
CA SER A 46 -2.55 -17.99 -11.63
C SER A 46 -2.28 -18.93 -10.45
N LEU A 47 -2.97 -18.72 -9.33
CA LEU A 47 -2.98 -19.66 -8.19
C LEU A 47 -4.20 -20.61 -8.21
N SER A 48 -5.00 -20.60 -9.28
CA SER A 48 -6.31 -21.27 -9.29
C SER A 48 -6.36 -22.63 -9.99
N SER A 49 -5.24 -23.19 -10.48
CA SER A 49 -5.26 -24.42 -11.28
C SER A 49 -4.66 -25.68 -10.61
N LEU A 50 -4.51 -25.70 -9.28
CA LEU A 50 -3.97 -26.88 -8.56
C LEU A 50 -4.82 -27.34 -7.37
N SER A 51 -6.15 -27.25 -7.45
CA SER A 51 -7.02 -27.75 -6.37
C SER A 51 -8.18 -28.58 -6.89
N GLU A 52 -7.86 -29.70 -7.56
CA GLU A 52 -8.78 -30.83 -7.68
C GLU A 52 -7.97 -32.11 -7.92
N VAL A 53 -7.17 -32.47 -6.90
CA VAL A 53 -6.77 -33.85 -6.69
C VAL A 53 -7.36 -34.19 -5.33
N ASP A 54 -8.18 -35.24 -5.27
CA ASP A 54 -8.73 -35.83 -4.05
C ASP A 54 -7.61 -36.38 -3.16
N ILE A 55 -6.77 -35.49 -2.64
CA ILE A 55 -5.78 -35.79 -1.62
C ILE A 55 -6.53 -35.73 -0.31
N ALA A 56 -6.82 -36.90 0.26
CA ALA A 56 -7.16 -37.04 1.66
C ALA A 56 -6.20 -36.13 2.47
N LYS A 57 -6.75 -35.09 3.11
CA LYS A 57 -5.98 -34.02 3.75
C LYS A 57 -4.85 -34.65 4.61
N PRO A 58 -3.57 -34.42 4.30
CA PRO A 58 -2.53 -34.80 5.23
C PRO A 58 -2.77 -33.96 6.49
N LYS A 59 -3.10 -34.60 7.62
CA LYS A 59 -3.03 -33.94 8.92
C LYS A 59 -1.62 -33.38 9.00
N SER A 60 -1.48 -32.07 8.90
CA SER A 60 -0.23 -31.39 9.19
C SER A 60 0.10 -31.73 10.64
N GLU A 61 1.06 -32.63 10.80
CA GLU A 61 1.59 -33.03 12.09
C GLU A 61 2.49 -31.90 12.59
N TYR A 62 1.88 -30.74 12.82
CA TYR A 62 2.49 -29.71 13.64
C TYR A 62 2.74 -30.36 15.01
N GLY A 63 3.97 -30.26 15.52
CA GLY A 63 4.29 -30.74 16.86
C GLY A 63 3.36 -30.13 17.92
N VAL A 64 3.37 -30.66 19.15
CA VAL A 64 2.48 -30.19 20.22
C VAL A 64 2.61 -28.67 20.38
N MET A 65 1.61 -27.93 19.92
CA MET A 65 1.51 -26.49 20.13
C MET A 65 0.84 -26.26 21.48
N LEU A 66 1.38 -25.32 22.24
CA LEU A 66 0.80 -24.89 23.51
C LEU A 66 0.27 -23.47 23.34
N ASP A 67 -0.89 -23.19 23.93
CA ASP A 67 -1.43 -21.84 24.02
C ASP A 67 -0.66 -20.98 25.05
N THR A 68 -1.03 -19.71 25.18
CA THR A 68 -0.43 -18.78 26.16
C THR A 68 -0.62 -19.22 27.62
N TYR A 69 -1.53 -20.17 27.88
CA TYR A 69 -1.85 -20.71 29.20
C TYR A 69 -1.26 -22.11 29.44
N GLY A 70 -0.49 -22.65 28.48
CA GLY A 70 0.14 -23.97 28.57
C GLY A 70 -0.77 -25.16 28.22
N ASN A 71 -1.97 -24.92 27.68
CA ASN A 71 -2.86 -25.98 27.20
C ASN A 71 -2.48 -26.40 25.77
N LYS A 72 -2.81 -27.64 25.40
CA LYS A 72 -2.62 -28.11 24.01
C LYS A 72 -3.51 -27.31 23.06
N PHE A 73 -2.89 -26.69 22.07
CA PHE A 73 -3.56 -25.95 21.00
C PHE A 73 -3.65 -26.81 19.75
N GLU A 74 -4.87 -27.13 19.34
CA GLU A 74 -5.15 -27.79 18.06
C GLU A 74 -5.46 -26.73 17.01
N VAL A 75 -4.71 -26.72 15.90
CA VAL A 75 -4.97 -25.77 14.81
C VAL A 75 -6.29 -26.15 14.13
N PRO A 76 -7.27 -25.25 14.09
CA PRO A 76 -8.52 -25.53 13.40
C PRO A 76 -8.32 -25.70 11.90
N ASP A 77 -8.94 -26.72 11.30
CA ASP A 77 -8.91 -26.99 9.85
C ASP A 77 -10.03 -26.21 9.14
N PHE A 78 -9.94 -24.88 9.18
CA PHE A 78 -10.83 -24.01 8.42
C PHE A 78 -10.23 -23.67 7.07
N THR A 79 -11.03 -23.76 6.00
CA THR A 79 -10.64 -23.22 4.70
C THR A 79 -10.91 -21.71 4.63
N ILE A 80 -10.25 -21.01 3.70
CA ILE A 80 -10.50 -19.59 3.43
C ILE A 80 -11.99 -19.34 3.08
N LYS A 81 -12.65 -20.31 2.43
CA LYS A 81 -14.08 -20.25 2.11
C LYS A 81 -14.95 -20.32 3.36
N ASP A 82 -14.59 -21.15 4.33
CA ASP A 82 -15.35 -21.26 5.59
C ASP A 82 -15.32 -19.93 6.36
N ILE A 83 -14.14 -19.29 6.41
CA ILE A 83 -13.97 -17.97 7.00
C ILE A 83 -14.79 -16.92 6.22
N TYR A 84 -14.71 -16.92 4.89
CA TYR A 84 -15.47 -15.98 4.05
C TYR A 84 -16.99 -16.14 4.22
N ASN A 85 -17.48 -17.38 4.27
CA ASN A 85 -18.90 -17.69 4.43
C ASN A 85 -19.44 -17.33 5.82
N ALA A 86 -18.58 -17.26 6.84
CA ALA A 86 -18.95 -16.82 8.18
C ALA A 86 -19.20 -15.29 8.25
N ILE A 87 -18.69 -14.51 7.29
CA ILE A 87 -18.88 -13.06 7.25
C ILE A 87 -20.31 -12.73 6.78
N PRO A 88 -21.08 -11.92 7.53
CA PRO A 88 -22.42 -11.54 7.12
C PRO A 88 -22.47 -10.84 5.75
N LYS A 89 -23.45 -11.20 4.91
CA LYS A 89 -23.59 -10.65 3.54
C LYS A 89 -23.63 -9.11 3.46
N HIS A 90 -24.14 -8.46 4.50
CA HIS A 90 -24.22 -7.00 4.53
C HIS A 90 -22.85 -6.32 4.69
N CYS A 91 -21.83 -7.02 5.19
CA CYS A 91 -20.46 -6.52 5.29
C CYS A 91 -19.81 -6.33 3.90
N PHE A 92 -20.30 -7.03 2.87
CA PHE A 92 -19.81 -6.88 1.50
C PHE A 92 -20.52 -5.77 0.71
N LYS A 93 -21.51 -5.09 1.31
CA LYS A 93 -22.21 -3.98 0.66
C LYS A 93 -21.42 -2.69 0.82
N ARG A 94 -20.74 -2.28 -0.25
CA ARG A 94 -20.00 -1.02 -0.29
C ARG A 94 -20.98 0.16 -0.45
N SER A 95 -20.66 1.29 0.15
CA SER A 95 -21.51 2.49 0.07
C SER A 95 -20.66 3.70 -0.31
N ALA A 96 -20.58 3.95 -1.62
CA ALA A 96 -19.86 5.10 -2.17
C ALA A 96 -20.39 6.43 -1.62
N LEU A 97 -21.71 6.55 -1.40
CA LEU A 97 -22.33 7.76 -0.84
C LEU A 97 -21.78 8.07 0.56
N LYS A 98 -21.67 7.06 1.43
CA LYS A 98 -21.05 7.23 2.76
C LYS A 98 -19.58 7.59 2.62
N GLY A 99 -18.86 6.94 1.70
CA GLY A 99 -17.47 7.24 1.38
C GLY A 99 -17.25 8.70 0.96
N TYR A 100 -18.05 9.22 0.03
CA TYR A 100 -18.01 10.63 -0.38
C TYR A 100 -18.39 11.58 0.76
N GLY A 101 -19.31 11.17 1.65
CA GLY A 101 -19.60 11.93 2.87
C GLY A 101 -18.37 12.10 3.76
N TYR A 102 -17.55 11.06 3.91
CA TYR A 102 -16.29 11.16 4.65
C TYR A 102 -15.24 12.00 3.92
N ILE A 103 -15.12 11.87 2.60
CA ILE A 103 -14.23 12.73 1.81
C ILE A 103 -14.61 14.21 1.99
N LEU A 104 -15.90 14.55 1.85
CA LEU A 104 -16.38 15.91 2.03
C LEU A 104 -16.13 16.42 3.45
N ARG A 105 -16.42 15.60 4.47
CA ARG A 105 -16.12 15.93 5.87
C ARG A 105 -14.65 16.30 6.03
N ASP A 106 -13.74 15.47 5.53
CA ASP A 106 -12.31 15.69 5.72
C ASP A 106 -11.81 16.93 4.96
N ILE A 107 -12.34 17.21 3.76
CA ILE A 107 -12.08 18.47 3.04
C ILE A 107 -12.58 19.68 3.83
N VAL A 108 -13.78 19.62 4.41
CA VAL A 108 -14.32 20.70 5.23
C VAL A 108 -13.48 20.93 6.49
N LEU A 109 -13.03 19.87 7.15
CA LEU A 109 -12.16 19.96 8.33
C LEU A 109 -10.79 20.55 7.98
N LEU A 110 -10.18 20.13 6.86
CA LEU A 110 -8.94 20.70 6.34
C LEU A 110 -9.09 22.20 6.07
N ALA A 111 -10.13 22.59 5.32
CA ALA A 111 -10.37 23.99 4.97
C ALA A 111 -10.65 24.84 6.22
N THR A 112 -11.54 24.38 7.10
CA THR A 112 -11.93 25.11 8.30
C THR A 112 -10.76 25.31 9.26
N THR A 113 -9.99 24.25 9.53
CA THR A 113 -8.84 24.37 10.44
C THR A 113 -7.75 25.28 9.85
N PHE A 114 -7.50 25.21 8.53
CA PHE A 114 -6.60 26.15 7.87
C PHE A 114 -7.10 27.59 7.97
N THR A 115 -8.36 27.85 7.66
CA THR A 115 -8.93 29.21 7.75
C THR A 115 -8.83 29.76 9.18
N ILE A 116 -9.12 28.96 10.21
CA ILE A 116 -8.99 29.41 11.60
C ILE A 116 -7.53 29.74 11.93
N TRP A 117 -6.59 28.86 11.62
CA TRP A 117 -5.17 29.11 11.94
C TRP A 117 -4.60 30.29 11.18
N TYR A 118 -4.90 30.39 9.88
CA TYR A 118 -4.42 31.46 9.02
C TYR A 118 -4.88 32.85 9.50
N ASN A 119 -6.14 32.97 9.95
CA ASN A 119 -6.70 34.27 10.36
C ASN A 119 -6.39 34.63 11.83
N PHE A 120 -6.31 33.66 12.75
CA PHE A 120 -6.20 33.95 14.18
C PHE A 120 -4.81 33.72 14.77
N VAL A 121 -3.95 32.92 14.14
CA VAL A 121 -2.61 32.60 14.65
C VAL A 121 -1.58 33.56 14.04
N THR A 122 -1.84 34.86 14.21
CA THR A 122 -1.04 35.97 13.68
C THR A 122 -0.22 36.63 14.81
N PRO A 123 0.81 37.44 14.48
CA PRO A 123 1.55 38.22 15.47
C PRO A 123 0.69 39.22 16.26
N GLU A 124 -0.39 39.73 15.65
CA GLU A 124 -1.26 40.71 16.31
C GLU A 124 -2.14 40.07 17.38
N ASN A 125 -2.72 38.90 17.09
CA ASN A 125 -3.55 38.17 18.03
C ASN A 125 -2.70 37.42 19.08
N ILE A 126 -1.52 36.92 18.70
CA ILE A 126 -0.64 36.12 19.54
C ILE A 126 0.80 36.64 19.43
N PRO A 127 1.19 37.61 20.28
CA PRO A 127 2.52 38.21 20.25
C PRO A 127 3.65 37.26 20.65
N SER A 128 3.34 36.22 21.44
CA SER A 128 4.33 35.23 21.89
C SER A 128 4.70 34.25 20.78
N THR A 129 5.91 34.39 20.25
CA THR A 129 6.49 33.48 19.25
C THR A 129 6.46 32.00 19.65
N PRO A 130 6.88 31.58 20.86
CA PRO A 130 6.83 30.16 21.23
C PRO A 130 5.40 29.62 21.33
N ALA A 131 4.44 30.43 21.80
CA ALA A 131 3.03 30.03 21.83
C ALA A 131 2.49 29.83 20.40
N ARG A 132 2.83 30.74 19.48
CA ARG A 132 2.45 30.63 18.08
C ARG A 132 3.06 29.40 17.40
N ALA A 133 4.33 29.11 17.67
CA ALA A 133 5.00 27.90 17.18
C ALA A 133 4.29 26.62 17.68
N GLY A 134 3.93 26.57 18.96
CA GLY A 134 3.14 25.47 19.53
C GLY A 134 1.79 25.29 18.85
N LEU A 135 1.07 26.38 18.56
CA LEU A 135 -0.19 26.33 17.81
C LEU A 135 0.00 25.81 16.39
N TRP A 136 1.04 26.23 15.67
CA TRP A 136 1.33 25.71 14.34
C TRP A 136 1.69 24.22 14.37
N ALA A 137 2.38 23.75 15.41
CA ALA A 137 2.64 22.31 15.58
C ALA A 137 1.35 21.50 15.78
N VAL A 138 0.42 22.01 16.60
CA VAL A 138 -0.91 21.40 16.75
C VAL A 138 -1.66 21.37 15.43
N TYR A 139 -1.62 22.45 14.65
CA TYR A 139 -2.21 22.49 13.31
C TYR A 139 -1.63 21.43 12.37
N THR A 140 -0.30 21.27 12.35
CA THR A 140 0.35 20.26 11.52
C THR A 140 -0.14 18.85 11.88
N ILE A 141 -0.31 18.55 13.16
CA ILE A 141 -0.85 17.26 13.60
C ILE A 141 -2.30 17.11 13.11
N LEU A 142 -3.16 18.09 13.32
CA LEU A 142 -4.57 18.04 12.90
C LEU A 142 -4.72 17.87 11.39
N GLN A 143 -3.99 18.66 10.61
CA GLN A 143 -3.97 18.55 9.14
C GLN A 143 -3.45 17.20 8.69
N GLY A 144 -2.39 16.71 9.32
CA GLY A 144 -1.86 15.37 9.07
C GLY A 144 -2.92 14.29 9.27
N LEU A 145 -3.69 14.34 10.36
CA LEU A 145 -4.75 13.38 10.65
C LEU A 145 -5.85 13.37 9.56
N PHE A 146 -6.32 14.54 9.13
CA PHE A 146 -7.33 14.62 8.08
C PHE A 146 -6.77 14.21 6.71
N GLY A 147 -5.54 14.61 6.39
CA GLY A 147 -4.85 14.21 5.16
C GLY A 147 -4.62 12.69 5.10
N THR A 148 -4.22 12.06 6.21
CA THR A 148 -4.12 10.60 6.30
C THR A 148 -5.48 9.94 6.14
N GLY A 149 -6.57 10.52 6.65
CA GLY A 149 -7.94 10.02 6.41
C GLY A 149 -8.28 9.94 4.92
N LEU A 150 -8.01 11.02 4.17
CA LEU A 150 -8.19 11.05 2.71
C LEU A 150 -7.28 10.05 1.99
N TRP A 151 -6.03 9.92 2.43
CA TRP A 151 -5.07 8.96 1.89
C TRP A 151 -5.57 7.51 2.05
N VAL A 152 -6.06 7.15 3.23
CA VAL A 152 -6.61 5.80 3.48
C VAL A 152 -7.77 5.53 2.54
N ILE A 153 -8.72 6.46 2.39
CA ILE A 153 -9.85 6.28 1.47
C ILE A 153 -9.37 6.07 0.03
N ALA A 154 -8.40 6.86 -0.43
CA ALA A 154 -7.82 6.75 -1.76
C ALA A 154 -7.09 5.40 -1.97
N HIS A 155 -6.37 4.92 -0.96
CA HIS A 155 -5.74 3.60 -0.95
C HIS A 155 -6.79 2.48 -1.04
N GLU A 156 -7.89 2.59 -0.30
CA GLU A 156 -8.99 1.62 -0.35
C GLU A 156 -9.76 1.63 -1.67
N CYS A 157 -9.77 2.74 -2.41
CA CYS A 157 -10.21 2.76 -3.80
C CYS A 157 -9.34 1.84 -4.67
N GLY A 158 -8.02 1.82 -4.48
CA GLY A 158 -7.09 0.94 -5.21
C GLY A 158 -7.35 -0.56 -4.97
N HIS A 159 -7.88 -0.91 -3.79
CA HIS A 159 -8.31 -2.28 -3.46
C HIS A 159 -9.75 -2.60 -3.90
N GLY A 160 -10.46 -1.63 -4.49
CA GLY A 160 -11.86 -1.78 -4.87
C GLY A 160 -12.83 -1.90 -3.69
N ALA A 161 -12.46 -1.38 -2.51
CA ALA A 161 -13.29 -1.45 -1.31
C ALA A 161 -14.27 -0.25 -1.17
N PHE A 162 -14.04 0.84 -1.91
CA PHE A 162 -14.83 2.07 -1.79
C PHE A 162 -16.23 1.99 -2.44
N SER A 163 -16.31 1.46 -3.66
CA SER A 163 -17.54 1.32 -4.45
C SER A 163 -17.56 -0.02 -5.18
N ASP A 164 -18.75 -0.50 -5.54
CA ASP A 164 -18.91 -1.70 -6.38
C ASP A 164 -18.53 -1.43 -7.85
N SER A 165 -18.47 -0.16 -8.25
CA SER A 165 -17.99 0.23 -9.58
C SER A 165 -16.49 0.49 -9.58
N ARG A 166 -15.77 -0.30 -10.37
CA ARG A 166 -14.32 -0.12 -10.59
C ARG A 166 -13.98 1.26 -11.11
N LEU A 167 -14.77 1.79 -12.05
CA LEU A 167 -14.54 3.12 -12.62
C LEU A 167 -14.60 4.23 -11.56
N ILE A 168 -15.57 4.14 -10.63
CA ILE A 168 -15.71 5.11 -9.54
C ILE A 168 -14.48 5.05 -8.63
N ASN A 169 -14.01 3.84 -8.32
CA ASN A 169 -12.81 3.65 -7.51
C ASN A 169 -11.58 4.22 -8.19
N ASP A 170 -11.36 3.90 -9.47
CA ASP A 170 -10.19 4.34 -10.23
C ASP A 170 -10.13 5.87 -10.33
N ILE A 171 -11.25 6.52 -10.67
CA ILE A 171 -11.32 7.99 -10.76
C ILE A 171 -11.12 8.63 -9.38
N THR A 172 -11.83 8.16 -8.36
CA THR A 172 -11.78 8.77 -7.02
C THR A 172 -10.40 8.60 -6.39
N GLY A 173 -9.84 7.40 -6.48
CA GLY A 173 -8.49 7.11 -6.00
C GLY A 173 -7.45 7.95 -6.73
N TRP A 174 -7.52 8.03 -8.07
CA TRP A 174 -6.59 8.84 -8.86
C TRP A 174 -6.64 10.33 -8.49
N VAL A 175 -7.83 10.92 -8.36
CA VAL A 175 -7.99 12.35 -7.98
C VAL A 175 -7.42 12.60 -6.59
N LEU A 176 -7.78 11.78 -5.60
CA LEU A 176 -7.34 11.99 -4.21
C LEU A 176 -5.84 11.76 -4.04
N HIS A 177 -5.28 10.68 -4.62
CA HIS A 177 -3.84 10.42 -4.58
C HIS A 177 -3.05 11.53 -5.30
N SER A 178 -3.53 12.01 -6.46
CA SER A 178 -2.91 13.14 -7.15
C SER A 178 -2.90 14.41 -6.30
N ALA A 179 -4.00 14.71 -5.59
CA ALA A 179 -4.07 15.85 -4.67
C ALA A 179 -3.13 15.71 -3.47
N LEU A 180 -2.82 14.48 -3.07
CA LEU A 180 -1.90 14.14 -1.97
C LEU A 180 -0.47 13.90 -2.42
N LEU A 181 -0.18 13.99 -3.74
CA LEU A 181 1.13 13.79 -4.35
C LEU A 181 1.71 12.37 -4.14
N VAL A 182 0.85 11.34 -4.22
CA VAL A 182 1.20 9.92 -4.05
C VAL A 182 0.69 9.07 -5.23
#